data_AF-A0AAE0XZ91-F1
#
_entry.id   AF-A0AAE0XZ91-F1
#
_cell.length_a   1.000
_cell.length_b   1.000
_cell.length_c   1.000
_cell.angle_alpha   90.00
_cell.angle_beta   90.00
_cell.angle_gamma   90.00
#
_symmetry.space_group_name_H-M   'P 1'
#
loop_
_entity.id
_entity.type
_entity.pdbx_description
1 polymer ?
#
loop_
_entity_poly.entity_id
_entity_poly.type
_entity_poly.pdbx_seq_one_letter_code
_entity_poly.pdbx_strand_id
1 'polypeptide(L)' 'MKRMKQLARTAVYWPGIDSQIMDLCRTCPTCAEHQGNPPKAPVHPWMLPEKPRSRVNIDHAVNFMGHN' A
#
# COMPACT_ATOMS: atom_id res chain seq x y z
N MET A 1 -2.79 -2.58 -14.46
CA MET A 1 -3.83 -3.36 -15.19
C MET A 1 -3.58 -3.50 -16.70
N LYS A 2 -2.32 -3.47 -17.18
CA LYS A 2 -2.01 -3.59 -18.63
C LYS A 2 -2.22 -5.02 -19.16
N ARG A 3 -1.80 -6.03 -18.38
CA ARG A 3 -1.89 -7.45 -18.75
C ARG A 3 -3.34 -7.92 -18.99
N MET A 4 -4.27 -7.59 -18.08
CA MET A 4 -5.68 -7.97 -18.21
C MET A 4 -6.35 -7.37 -19.45
N LYS A 5 -6.08 -6.08 -19.73
CA LYS A 5 -6.57 -5.43 -20.95
C LYS A 5 -6.01 -6.07 -22.22
N GLN A 6 -4.71 -6.38 -22.23
CA GLN A 6 -4.08 -7.04 -23.38
C GLN A 6 -4.69 -8.43 -23.63
N LEU A 7 -4.86 -9.23 -22.58
CA LEU A 7 -5.48 -10.56 -22.67
C LEU A 7 -6.92 -10.48 -23.20
N ALA A 8 -7.74 -9.56 -22.70
CA ALA A 8 -9.12 -9.45 -23.17
C ALA A 8 -9.18 -9.08 -24.67
N ARG A 9 -8.31 -8.18 -25.12
CA ARG A 9 -8.25 -7.74 -26.52
C ARG A 9 -7.78 -8.81 -27.50
N THR A 10 -7.19 -9.93 -27.04
CA THR A 10 -6.88 -11.05 -27.94
C THR A 10 -8.10 -11.91 -28.26
N ALA A 11 -9.20 -11.78 -27.50
CA ALA A 11 -10.36 -12.66 -27.61
C ALA A 11 -11.65 -11.91 -27.97
N VAL A 12 -11.84 -10.69 -27.43
CA VAL A 12 -13.14 -10.01 -27.48
C VAL A 12 -13.00 -8.48 -27.60
N TYR A 13 -14.03 -7.84 -28.14
CA TYR A 13 -14.12 -6.39 -28.24
C TYR A 13 -15.56 -5.89 -28.13
N TRP A 14 -15.76 -4.82 -27.35
CA TRP A 14 -16.98 -4.01 -27.33
C TRP A 14 -16.69 -2.62 -26.73
N PRO A 15 -17.55 -1.61 -26.96
CA PRO A 15 -17.39 -0.28 -26.35
C PRO A 15 -17.42 -0.36 -24.82
N GLY A 16 -16.39 0.17 -24.16
CA GLY A 16 -16.30 0.19 -22.69
C GLY A 16 -15.69 -1.07 -22.05
N ILE A 17 -15.17 -2.02 -22.83
CA ILE A 17 -14.49 -3.22 -22.28
C ILE A 17 -13.38 -2.86 -21.28
N ASP A 18 -12.59 -1.83 -21.56
CA ASP A 18 -11.49 -1.42 -20.69
C ASP A 18 -11.95 -0.91 -19.32
N SER A 19 -13.06 -0.18 -19.26
CA SER A 19 -13.60 0.34 -17.98
C SER A 19 -14.15 -0.81 -17.14
N GLN A 20 -14.91 -1.71 -17.76
CA GLN A 20 -15.45 -2.89 -17.08
C GLN A 20 -14.34 -3.81 -16.54
N ILE A 21 -13.26 -4.02 -17.30
CA ILE A 21 -12.08 -4.75 -16.80
C ILE A 21 -11.46 -4.05 -15.58
N MET A 22 -11.35 -2.72 -15.61
CA MET A 22 -10.79 -1.98 -14.48
C MET A 22 -11.66 -2.07 -13.24
N ASP A 23 -12.97 -1.96 -13.38
CA ASP A 23 -13.93 -2.04 -12.27
C ASP A 23 -13.91 -3.44 -11.64
N LEU A 24 -13.87 -4.49 -12.46
CA LEU A 24 -13.71 -5.87 -11.98
C LEU A 24 -12.40 -6.06 -11.22
N CYS A 25 -11.27 -5.59 -11.78
CA CYS A 25 -9.97 -5.73 -11.10
C CYS A 25 -9.89 -4.91 -9.80
N ARG A 26 -10.56 -3.75 -9.72
CA ARG A 26 -10.59 -2.91 -8.51
C ARG A 26 -11.42 -3.51 -7.38
N THR A 27 -12.48 -4.23 -7.72
CA THR A 27 -13.42 -4.81 -6.75
C THR A 27 -13.05 -6.23 -6.34
N CYS A 28 -12.06 -6.85 -6.97
CA CYS A 28 -11.59 -8.20 -6.66
C CYS A 28 -10.86 -8.25 -5.30
N PRO A 29 -11.38 -8.98 -4.29
CA PRO A 29 -10.76 -9.04 -2.95
C PRO A 29 -9.37 -9.66 -2.95
N THR A 30 -9.18 -10.78 -3.66
CA THR A 30 -7.88 -11.44 -3.76
C THR A 30 -6.83 -10.57 -4.45
N CYS A 31 -7.23 -9.82 -5.49
CA CYS A 31 -6.32 -8.87 -6.11
C CYS A 31 -5.93 -7.73 -5.15
N ALA A 32 -6.87 -7.24 -4.35
CA ALA A 32 -6.61 -6.18 -3.38
C ALA A 32 -5.66 -6.65 -2.26
N GLU A 33 -5.84 -7.89 -1.78
CA GLU A 33 -4.98 -8.49 -0.75
C GLU A 33 -3.52 -8.65 -1.21
N HIS A 34 -3.31 -9.04 -2.47
CA HIS A 34 -1.98 -9.22 -3.05
C HIS A 34 -1.47 -8.01 -3.83
N GLN A 35 -2.20 -6.89 -3.84
CA GLN A 35 -1.75 -5.69 -4.52
C GLN A 35 -0.51 -5.13 -3.83
N GLY A 36 0.45 -4.63 -4.62
CA GLY A 36 1.58 -3.89 -4.08
C GLY A 36 1.12 -2.69 -3.24
N ASN A 37 1.76 -2.50 -2.09
CA ASN A 37 1.50 -1.36 -1.22
C ASN A 37 1.69 -0.04 -1.96
N PRO A 38 0.88 0.99 -1.65
CA PRO A 38 1.13 2.33 -2.16
C PRO A 38 2.51 2.82 -1.69
N PRO A 39 3.08 3.82 -2.37
CA PRO A 39 4.29 4.49 -1.90
C PRO A 39 4.11 4.93 -0.44
N LYS A 40 5.16 4.75 0.37
CA LYS A 40 5.15 5.23 1.76
C LYS A 40 4.85 6.72 1.76
N ALA A 41 3.96 7.14 2.66
CA ALA A 41 3.72 8.56 2.88
C ALA A 41 5.04 9.28 3.25
N PRO A 42 5.19 10.58 2.91
CA PRO A 42 6.31 11.37 3.35
C PRO A 42 6.45 11.29 4.88
N VAL A 43 7.68 11.09 5.36
CA VAL A 43 7.95 11.09 6.80
C VAL A 43 7.80 12.52 7.31
N HIS A 44 6.80 12.75 8.16
CA HIS A 44 6.71 14.00 8.90
C HIS A 44 7.71 13.98 10.06
N PRO A 45 8.70 14.89 10.10
CA PRO A 45 9.64 14.93 11.20
C PRO A 45 8.94 15.35 12.49
N TRP A 46 9.41 14.81 13.62
CA TRP A 46 8.99 15.29 14.93
C TRP A 46 9.46 16.74 15.11
N MET A 47 8.55 17.66 15.46
CA MET A 47 8.91 19.04 15.79
C MET A 47 9.92 19.07 16.94
N LEU A 48 10.85 20.01 16.99
CA LEU A 48 11.77 20.08 18.13
C LEU A 48 11.01 20.52 19.41
N PRO A 49 11.37 19.98 20.59
CA PRO A 49 10.80 20.45 21.85
C PRO A 49 11.22 21.90 22.12
N GLU A 50 10.26 22.77 22.42
CA GLU A 50 10.53 24.20 22.69
C GLU A 50 11.20 24.45 24.05
N LYS A 51 11.04 23.54 25.01
CA LYS A 51 11.53 23.67 26.38
C LYS A 51 12.17 22.36 26.85
N PRO A 52 13.13 22.41 27.79
CA PRO A 52 13.67 21.21 28.41
C PRO A 52 12.55 20.32 28.97
N ARG A 53 12.63 19.01 28.71
CA ARG A 53 11.65 18.00 29.15
C ARG A 53 10.21 18.20 28.64
N SER A 54 9.97 19.01 27.60
CA SER A 54 8.62 19.21 27.06
C SER A 54 8.09 18.02 26.24
N ARG A 55 8.96 17.12 25.78
CA ARG A 55 8.59 15.87 25.12
C ARG A 55 9.57 14.75 25.49
N VAL A 56 9.03 13.57 25.83
CA VAL A 56 9.79 12.35 26.07
C VAL A 56 9.19 11.25 25.20
N ASN A 57 10.02 10.58 24.41
CA ASN A 57 9.61 9.40 23.64
C ASN A 57 10.07 8.16 24.43
N ILE A 58 9.16 7.23 24.69
CA ILE A 58 9.42 6.00 25.44
C ILE A 58 9.01 4.83 24.54
N ASP A 59 9.86 3.82 24.44
CA ASP A 59 9.60 2.59 23.69
C ASP A 59 10.14 1.38 24.45
N HIS A 60 9.57 0.20 24.19
CA HIS A 60 9.96 -1.04 24.85
C HIS A 60 11.00 -1.80 24.01
N ALA A 61 12.15 -2.09 24.61
CA ALA A 61 13.13 -3.01 24.02
C ALA A 61 12.72 -4.47 24.29
N VAL A 62 11.82 -5.01 23.47
CA VAL A 62 11.52 -6.45 23.43
C VAL A 62 12.67 -7.17 22.73
N ASN A 63 13.33 -8.13 23.40
CA ASN A 63 14.52 -8.89 22.94
C ASN A 63 15.92 -8.33 23.31
N PHE A 64 16.04 -7.63 24.43
CA PHE A 64 17.33 -7.10 24.90
C PHE A 64 18.42 -8.18 25.19
N MET A 65 18.05 -9.46 25.34
CA MET A 65 18.99 -10.58 25.61
C MET A 65 18.63 -11.86 24.84
N GLY A 66 18.28 -11.77 23.55
CA GLY A 66 17.86 -12.93 22.75
C GLY A 66 18.70 -14.20 23.01
N HIS A 67 18.04 -15.27 23.46
CA HIS A 67 18.67 -16.59 23.50
C HIS A 67 18.66 -17.17 22.07
N ASN A 68 19.84 -17.63 21.62
CA ASN A 68 20.04 -18.31 20.33
C ASN A 68 19.19 -19.56 20.18
#